data_AF-E2A311-F1
#
_entry.id   AF-E2A311-F1
#
_cell.length_a   1.000
_cell.length_b   1.000
_cell.length_c   1.000
_cell.angle_alpha   90.00
_cell.angle_beta   90.00
_cell.angle_gamma   90.00
#
_symmetry.space_group_name_H-M   'P 1'
#
loop_
_entity.id
_entity.type
_entity.pdbx_description
1 polymer ?
#
loop_
_entity_poly.entity_id
_entity_poly.type
_entity_poly.pdbx_seq_one_letter_code
_entity_poly.pdbx_strand_id
1 'polypeptide(L)' 'MLRKDASSNEKKKFLKNAKLMNHFRHKHIRLLAICLDGESPLLMLELMEIGDLLKYLRDCRNLQASDSSALRL' A
#
# COMPACT_ATOMS: atom_id res chain seq x y z
N MET A 1 4.53 5.27 6.70
CA MET A 1 5.47 6.18 7.38
C MET A 1 5.94 5.51 8.66
N LEU A 2 7.23 5.63 8.99
CA LEU A 2 7.73 5.18 10.30
C LEU A 2 7.32 6.17 11.39
N ARG A 3 7.05 5.67 12.61
CA ARG A 3 6.82 6.54 13.77
C ARG A 3 8.14 7.24 14.15
N LYS A 4 8.07 8.44 14.73
CA LYS A 4 9.25 9.23 15.10
C LYS A 4 10.16 8.50 16.11
N ASP A 5 9.55 7.74 17.01
CA ASP A 5 10.17 6.92 18.04
C ASP A 5 10.56 5.50 17.58
N ALA A 6 10.48 5.22 16.26
CA ALA A 6 10.84 3.92 15.72
C ALA A 6 12.31 3.57 16.04
N SER A 7 12.51 2.33 16.50
CA SER A 7 13.82 1.78 16.78
C SER A 7 14.71 1.74 15.54
N SER A 8 16.03 1.70 15.74
CA SER A 8 17.00 1.51 14.65
C SER A 8 16.69 0.24 13.83
N ASN A 9 16.19 -0.82 14.47
CA ASN A 9 15.84 -2.07 13.79
C ASN A 9 14.61 -1.90 12.88
N GLU A 10 13.58 -1.18 13.32
CA GLU A 10 12.41 -0.86 12.48
C GLU A 10 12.80 0.01 11.28
N LYS A 11 13.67 1.00 11.49
CA LYS A 11 14.23 1.83 10.41
C LYS A 11 14.97 0.97 9.38
N LYS A 12 15.81 0.02 9.83
CA LYS A 12 16.51 -0.93 8.95
C LYS A 12 15.54 -1.84 8.18
N LYS A 13 14.53 -2.39 8.84
CA LYS A 13 13.50 -3.25 8.22
C LYS A 13 12.72 -2.49 7.15
N PHE A 14 12.33 -1.24 7.43
CA PHE A 14 11.64 -0.39 6.46
C PHE A 14 12.46 -0.19 5.19
N LEU A 15 13.74 0.19 5.31
CA LEU A 15 14.62 0.38 4.16
C LEU A 15 14.87 -0.93 3.40
N LYS A 16 15.00 -2.05 4.11
CA LYS A 16 15.14 -3.38 3.48
C LYS A 16 13.91 -3.72 2.65
N ASN A 17 12.71 -3.48 3.18
CA ASN A 17 11.46 -3.69 2.46
C ASN A 17 11.35 -2.75 1.26
N ALA A 18 11.72 -1.48 1.41
CA ALA A 18 11.70 -0.51 0.33
C ALA A 18 12.60 -0.92 -0.85
N LYS A 19 13.82 -1.40 -0.57
CA LYS A 19 14.74 -1.96 -1.59
C LYS A 19 14.15 -3.17 -2.29
N LEU A 20 13.54 -4.09 -1.54
CA LEU A 20 12.87 -5.26 -2.10
C LEU A 20 11.70 -4.83 -3.01
N MET A 21 10.90 -3.85 -2.57
CA MET A 21 9.78 -3.32 -3.33
C MET A 21 10.22 -2.66 -4.64
N ASN A 22 11.36 -1.97 -4.65
CA ASN A 22 11.92 -1.34 -5.85
C ASN A 22 12.31 -2.35 -6.95
N HIS A 23 12.51 -3.62 -6.60
CA HIS A 23 12.81 -4.67 -7.58
C HIS A 23 11.55 -5.17 -8.30
N PHE A 24 10.35 -4.94 -7.77
CA PHE A 24 9.11 -5.31 -8.44
C PHE A 24 8.73 -4.23 -9.45
N ARG A 25 8.91 -4.57 -10.73
CA ARG A 25 8.47 -3.75 -11.87
C ARG A 25 7.39 -4.51 -12.63
N HIS A 26 6.17 -4.45 -12.10
CA HIS A 26 5.00 -5.09 -12.70
C HIS A 26 3.87 -4.07 -12.88
N LYS A 27 2.91 -4.36 -13.78
CA LYS A 27 1.77 -3.47 -14.07
C LYS A 27 0.92 -3.17 -12.82
N HIS A 28 0.87 -4.09 -11.88
CA HIS A 28 0.00 -4.02 -10.70
C HIS A 28 0.77 -3.91 -9.36
N ILE A 29 2.11 -3.87 -9.40
CA ILE A 29 2.95 -3.79 -8.21
C ILE A 29 4.14 -2.89 -8.55
N ARG A 30 4.16 -1.69 -7.97
CA ARG A 30 5.20 -0.70 -8.22
C ARG A 30 5.43 0.19 -7.01
N LEU A 31 6.70 0.38 -6.64
CA LEU A 31 7.13 1.48 -5.79
C LEU A 31 7.40 2.71 -6.66
N LEU A 32 6.80 3.84 -6.35
CA LEU A 32 6.98 5.08 -7.12
C LEU A 32 8.25 5.81 -6.69
N ALA A 33 8.45 5.99 -5.38
CA ALA A 33 9.62 6.64 -4.82
C ALA A 33 9.81 6.30 -3.33
N ILE A 34 10.99 6.68 -2.81
CA ILE A 34 11.30 6.70 -1.38
C ILE A 34 11.77 8.11 -1.05
N CYS A 35 11.18 8.74 -0.04
CA CYS A 35 11.71 9.99 0.52
C CYS A 35 12.52 9.64 1.77
N LEU A 36 13.81 9.97 1.74
CA LEU A 36 14.71 9.84 2.88
C LEU A 36 14.98 11.19 3.56
N ASP A 37 14.60 12.28 2.92
CA ASP A 37 14.81 13.64 3.40
C ASP A 37 13.70 14.00 4.40
N GLY A 38 14.08 14.11 5.67
CA GLY A 38 13.20 14.48 6.77
C GLY A 38 13.34 13.58 8.01
N GLU A 39 12.49 13.84 9.01
CA GLU A 39 12.53 13.16 10.31
C GLU A 39 12.24 11.65 10.24
N SER A 40 11.56 11.18 9.18
CA SER A 40 11.20 9.76 9.02
C SER A 40 11.06 9.37 7.55
N PRO A 41 11.62 8.22 7.13
CA PRO A 41 11.49 7.74 5.76
C PRO A 41 10.03 7.51 5.33
N LEU A 42 9.74 7.84 4.07
CA LEU A 42 8.42 7.66 3.44
C LEU A 42 8.51 6.75 2.20
N LEU A 43 7.44 5.98 1.96
CA LEU A 43 7.22 5.24 0.72
C LEU A 43 6.14 5.95 -0.06
N MET A 44 6.38 6.19 -1.35
CA MET A 44 5.36 6.63 -2.29
C MET A 44 4.93 5.44 -3.15
N LEU A 45 3.64 5.14 -3.11
CA LEU A 45 2.99 4.01 -3.76
C LEU A 45 1.77 4.51 -4.52
N GLU A 46 1.29 3.70 -5.46
CA GLU A 46 0.00 3.95 -6.10
C GLU A 46 -1.13 3.83 -5.06
N LEU A 47 -2.10 4.76 -5.15
CA LEU A 47 -3.28 4.73 -4.29
C LEU A 47 -4.27 3.70 -4.81
N MET A 48 -4.53 2.67 -4.01
CA MET A 48 -5.63 1.75 -4.27
C MET A 48 -6.93 2.39 -3.74
N GLU A 49 -7.66 3.10 -4.61
CA GLU A 49 -8.85 3.90 -4.22
C GLU A 49 -9.92 3.09 -3.49
N ILE A 50 -10.07 1.81 -3.85
CA ILE A 50 -11.08 0.90 -3.30
C ILE A 50 -10.58 0.22 -2.00
N GLY A 51 -9.34 0.47 -1.60
CA GLY A 51 -8.74 -0.10 -0.39
C GLY A 51 -8.26 -1.54 -0.58
N ASP A 52 -8.30 -2.33 0.50
CA ASP A 52 -7.83 -3.71 0.47
C ASP A 52 -8.89 -4.68 -0.09
N LEU A 53 -8.41 -5.68 -0.83
CA LEU A 53 -9.27 -6.65 -1.52
C LEU A 53 -10.14 -7.46 -0.55
N LEU A 54 -9.64 -7.79 0.64
CA LEU A 54 -10.39 -8.60 1.61
C LEU A 54 -11.61 -7.84 2.12
N LYS A 55 -11.44 -6.57 2.48
CA LYS A 55 -12.54 -5.69 2.87
C LYS A 55 -13.51 -5.51 1.71
N TYR A 56 -13.02 -5.20 0.52
CA TYR A 56 -13.87 -5.07 -0.67
C TYR A 56 -14.75 -6.31 -0.90
N LEU A 57 -14.16 -7.51 -0.87
CA LEU A 57 -14.89 -8.77 -1.05
C LEU A 57 -15.90 -9.04 0.08
N ARG A 58 -15.62 -8.60 1.31
CA ARG A 58 -16.58 -8.70 2.43
C ARG A 58 -17.76 -7.77 2.24
N ASP A 59 -17.50 -6.52 1.84
CA ASP A 59 -18.53 -5.52 1.58
C ASP A 59 -19.42 -5.96 0.41
N CYS A 60 -18.83 -6.60 -0.61
CA CYS A 60 -19.57 -7.15 -1.75
C CYS A 60 -20.59 -8.24 -1.40
N ARG A 61 -20.40 -8.98 -0.30
CA ARG A 61 -21.37 -10.03 0.11
C ARG A 61 -22.73 -9.48 0.51
N ASN A 62 -22.77 -8.20 0.88
CA ASN A 62 -24.00 -7.52 1.26
C ASN A 62 -24.63 -6.75 0.09
N LEU A 63 -23.99 -6.74 -1.09
CA LEU A 63 -24.51 -6.06 -2.27
C LEU A 63 -25.60 -6.89 -2.94
N GLN A 64 -26.67 -6.22 -3.35
CA GLN A 64 -27.67 -6.75 -4.25
C GLN A 64 -27.19 -6.61 -5.70
N ALA A 65 -27.69 -7.47 -6.59
CA ALA A 65 -27.34 -7.42 -8.02
C ALA A 65 -27.70 -6.08 -8.70
N SER A 66 -28.58 -5.28 -8.08
CA SER A 66 -28.94 -3.92 -8.51
C SER A 66 -27.91 -2.85 -8.13
N ASP A 67 -26.97 -3.14 -7.24
CA ASP A 67 -26.07 -2.12 -6.72
C ASP A 67 -24.97 -1.80 -7.73
N SER A 68 -24.78 -0.52 -8.03
CA SER A 68 -23.78 -0.04 -9.00
C SER A 68 -22.35 -0.51 -8.68
N SER A 69 -22.03 -0.73 -7.40
CA SER A 69 -20.76 -1.27 -6.92
C SER A 69 -20.57 -2.76 -7.26
N ALA A 70 -21.64 -3.53 -7.44
CA ALA A 70 -21.56 -4.94 -7.85
C ALA A 70 -21.18 -5.10 -9.34
N LEU A 71 -21.38 -4.05 -10.16
CA LEU A 71 -21.14 -4.04 -11.60
C LEU A 71 -19.74 -3.57 -12.01
N ARG A 72 -18.84 -3.30 -11.05
CA ARG A 72 -17.50 -2.74 -11.30
C ARG A 72 -16.38 -3.78 -11.47
N LEU A 73 -16.72 -5.06 -11.61
CA LEU A 73 -15.76 -6.15 -11.84
C LEU A 73 -15.56 -6.42 -13.33
#